data_AF-A0A841B2M0-F1
#
_entry.id   AF-A0A841B2M0-F1
#
_cell.length_a   1.000
_cell.length_b   1.000
_cell.length_c   1.000
_cell.angle_alpha   90.00
_cell.angle_beta   90.00
_cell.angle_gamma   90.00
#
_symmetry.space_group_name_H-M   'P 1'
#
loop_
_entity.id
_entity.type
_entity.pdbx_description
1 polymer ?
#
loop_
_entity_poly.entity_id
_entity_poly.type
_entity_poly.pdbx_seq_one_letter_code
_entity_poly.pdbx_strand_id
1 'polypeptide(L)' 'MFNPHDETSVARGWQVANWLIAHQADLGVRYLIWQGKYWSADNQTWSTYQSSAYGCPNPNNLTGCHYDHIHISMY' A
#
# COMPACT_ATOMS: atom_id res chain seq x y z
N MET A 1 -6.58 18.28 11.61
CA MET A 1 -7.11 16.96 11.99
C MET A 1 -6.68 15.98 10.91
N PHE A 2 -6.32 14.74 11.25
CA PHE A 2 -5.91 13.74 10.26
C PHE A 2 -7.11 13.34 9.36
N ASN A 3 -6.92 13.34 8.04
CA ASN A 3 -7.92 12.87 7.07
C ASN A 3 -7.27 11.80 6.16
N PRO A 4 -7.58 10.50 6.34
CA PRO A 4 -6.99 9.42 5.54
C PRO A 4 -7.45 9.43 4.07
N HIS A 5 -8.50 10.19 3.76
CA HIS A 5 -9.03 10.33 2.40
C HIS A 5 -8.71 11.70 1.78
N ASP A 6 -7.80 12.48 2.38
CA ASP A 6 -7.31 13.71 1.77
C ASP A 6 -6.66 13.38 0.42
N GLU A 7 -7.21 13.92 -0.67
CA GLU A 7 -6.79 13.57 -2.04
C GLU A 7 -5.31 13.89 -2.29
N THR A 8 -4.81 14.98 -1.69
CA THR A 8 -3.40 15.38 -1.82
C THR A 8 -2.48 14.36 -1.16
N SER A 9 -2.83 13.93 0.06
CA SER A 9 -2.10 12.91 0.80
C SER A 9 -2.17 11.54 0.10
N VAL A 10 -3.34 11.17 -0.44
CA VAL A 10 -3.51 9.94 -1.22
C VAL A 10 -2.64 9.96 -2.48
N ALA A 11 -2.67 11.06 -3.23
CA ALA A 11 -1.82 11.24 -4.41
C ALA A 11 -0.34 11.19 -4.06
N ARG A 12 0.07 11.78 -2.94
CA ARG A 12 1.45 11.70 -2.46
C ARG A 12 1.85 10.28 -2.10
N GLY A 13 0.97 9.52 -1.45
CA GLY A 13 1.22 8.11 -1.15
C GLY A 13 1.43 7.27 -2.41
N TRP A 14 0.63 7.52 -3.46
CA TRP A 14 0.84 6.88 -4.77
C TRP A 14 2.19 7.23 -5.40
N GLN A 15 2.64 8.49 -5.31
CA GLN A 15 3.97 8.88 -5.79
C GLN A 15 5.08 8.11 -5.07
N VAL A 16 4.98 7.98 -3.74
CA VAL A 16 5.97 7.24 -2.93
C VAL A 16 5.95 5.74 -3.27
N ALA A 17 4.77 5.12 -3.33
CA ALA A 17 4.64 3.71 -3.68
C ALA A 17 5.22 3.40 -5.06
N ASN A 18 4.94 4.23 -6.07
CA ASN A 18 5.48 4.04 -7.42
C ASN A 18 6.99 4.28 -7.49
N TRP A 19 7.54 5.23 -6.73
CA TRP A 19 8.98 5.42 -6.64
C TRP A 19 9.68 4.21 -6.00
N LEU A 20 9.09 3.63 -4.96
CA LEU A 20 9.59 2.41 -4.32
C LEU A 20 9.56 1.21 -5.28
N ILE A 21 8.47 1.06 -6.06
CA ILE A 21 8.37 0.03 -7.11
C ILE A 21 9.48 0.19 -8.15
N ALA A 22 9.72 1.41 -8.61
CA ALA A 22 10.73 1.70 -9.63
C ALA A 22 12.17 1.37 -9.17
N HIS A 23 12.43 1.41 -7.86
CA HIS A 23 13.75 1.15 -7.26
C HIS A 23 13.77 -0.14 -6.42
N GLN A 24 12.77 -1.03 -6.61
CA GLN A 24 12.56 -2.17 -5.71
C GLN A 24 13.79 -3.08 -5.59
N ALA A 25 14.50 -3.31 -6.71
CA ALA A 25 15.64 -4.22 -6.76
C ALA A 25 16.84 -3.67 -5.98
N ASP A 26 17.11 -2.37 -6.13
CA ASP A 26 18.22 -1.70 -5.47
C ASP A 26 17.96 -1.52 -3.97
N LEU A 27 16.71 -1.28 -3.60
CA LEU A 27 16.29 -1.07 -2.21
C LEU A 27 15.95 -2.37 -1.47
N GLY A 28 15.76 -3.49 -2.16
CA GLY A 28 15.31 -4.75 -1.57
C GLY A 28 13.84 -4.71 -1.12
N VAL A 29 12.97 -3.99 -1.82
CA VAL A 29 11.52 -3.95 -1.53
C VAL A 29 10.86 -5.23 -2.01
N ARG A 30 10.27 -5.99 -1.08
CA ARG A 30 9.60 -7.26 -1.35
C ARG A 30 8.13 -7.10 -1.71
N TYR A 31 7.37 -6.33 -0.92
CA TYR A 31 5.97 -6.03 -1.22
C TYR A 31 5.51 -4.72 -0.57
N LEU A 32 4.46 -4.15 -1.15
CA LEU A 32 3.81 -2.91 -0.72
C LEU A 32 2.31 -3.13 -0.52
N ILE A 33 1.74 -2.42 0.45
CA ILE A 33 0.29 -2.32 0.63
C ILE A 33 -0.09 -0.85 0.74
N TRP A 34 -0.99 -0.39 -0.12
CA TRP A 34 -1.47 1.00 -0.13
C TRP A 34 -2.88 1.11 -0.73
N GLN A 35 -3.75 1.89 -0.09
CA GLN A 35 -5.14 2.14 -0.53
C GLN A 35 -5.92 0.84 -0.79
N GLY A 36 -5.81 -0.14 0.13
CA GLY A 36 -6.45 -1.43 -0.02
C GLY A 36 -5.93 -2.28 -1.18
N LYS A 37 -4.76 -1.96 -1.72
CA LYS A 37 -4.10 -2.71 -2.80
C LYS A 37 -2.79 -3.30 -2.34
N TYR A 38 -2.44 -4.44 -2.93
CA TYR A 38 -1.21 -5.20 -2.71
C TYR A 38 -0.38 -5.26 -4.00
N TRP A 39 0.92 -5.05 -3.90
CA TRP A 39 1.89 -5.23 -4.98
C TRP A 39 3.09 -5.99 -4.42
N SER A 40 3.71 -6.87 -5.21
CA SER A 40 4.96 -7.56 -4.81
C SER A 40 5.98 -7.63 -5.95
N ALA A 41 7.24 -7.83 -5.59
CA ALA A 41 8.31 -8.04 -6.56
C ALA A 41 8.08 -9.31 -7.41
N ASP A 42 7.44 -10.33 -6.82
CA ASP A 42 7.10 -11.60 -7.49
C ASP A 42 5.93 -11.46 -8.48
N ASN A 43 5.02 -10.52 -8.24
CA ASN A 43 3.92 -10.18 -9.13
C ASN A 43 3.76 -8.66 -9.20
N GLN A 44 4.43 -8.07 -10.19
CA GLN A 44 4.60 -6.62 -10.34
C GLN A 44 3.34 -5.88 -10.80
N THR A 45 2.17 -6.33 -10.37
CA THR A 45 0.87 -5.72 -10.63
C THR A 45 0.15 -5.47 -9.32
N TRP A 46 -0.65 -4.39 -9.28
CA TRP A 46 -1.51 -4.14 -8.13
C TRP A 46 -2.72 -5.07 -8.16
N SER A 47 -3.00 -5.71 -7.02
CA SER A 47 -4.21 -6.50 -6.78
C SER A 47 -4.92 -6.01 -5.53
N THR A 48 -6.15 -6.45 -5.29
CA THR A 48 -6.87 -6.11 -4.04
C THR A 48 -6.18 -6.77 -2.85
N TYR A 49 -5.91 -6.01 -1.80
CA TYR A 49 -5.40 -6.56 -0.55
C TYR A 49 -6.50 -7.34 0.19
N GLN A 50 -6.20 -8.59 0.52
CA GLN A 50 -7.11 -9.51 1.21
C GLN A 50 -6.48 -9.93 2.54
N SER A 51 -7.24 -9.86 3.63
CA SER A 51 -6.79 -10.34 4.95
C SER A 51 -7.99 -10.69 5.82
N SER A 52 -8.05 -11.96 6.26
CA SER A 52 -9.05 -12.41 7.23
C SER A 52 -8.76 -11.90 8.64
N ALA A 53 -7.49 -11.72 9.01
CA ALA A 53 -7.08 -11.20 10.32
C ALA A 53 -7.50 -9.73 10.51
N TYR A 54 -7.52 -8.95 9.43
CA TYR A 54 -7.88 -7.53 9.45
C TYR A 54 -9.22 -7.22 8.76
N GLY A 55 -9.98 -8.23 8.30
CA GLY A 55 -11.29 -8.01 7.67
C GLY A 55 -11.24 -7.20 6.37
N CYS A 56 -10.18 -7.33 5.57
CA CYS A 56 -10.03 -6.66 4.29
C CYS A 56 -10.73 -7.43 3.16
N PRO A 57 -11.34 -6.74 2.17
CA PRO A 57 -11.07 -5.38 1.73
C PRO A 57 -12.10 -4.32 2.20
N ASN A 58 -12.48 -4.30 3.48
CA ASN A 58 -13.41 -3.29 4.01
C ASN A 58 -12.77 -1.88 4.03
N PRO A 59 -13.26 -0.90 3.24
CA PRO A 59 -12.69 0.45 3.19
C PRO A 59 -12.89 1.25 4.48
N ASN A 60 -13.83 0.85 5.34
CA ASN A 60 -14.02 1.47 6.65
C ASN A 60 -12.98 1.00 7.68
N ASN A 61 -12.26 -0.10 7.41
CA ASN A 61 -11.12 -0.49 8.24
C ASN A 61 -9.84 0.18 7.71
N LEU A 62 -9.70 1.45 8.04
CA LEU A 62 -8.66 2.33 7.50
C LEU A 62 -7.24 1.78 7.73
N THR A 63 -6.91 1.50 9.00
CA THR A 63 -5.57 1.01 9.36
C THR A 63 -5.38 -0.44 8.92
N GLY A 64 -6.35 -1.32 9.16
CA GLY A 64 -6.22 -2.74 8.79
C GLY A 64 -6.08 -2.95 7.28
N CYS A 65 -6.76 -2.13 6.48
CA CYS A 65 -6.73 -2.20 5.02
C CYS A 65 -5.88 -1.11 4.36
N HIS A 66 -5.02 -0.45 5.14
CA HIS A 66 -3.94 0.42 4.65
C HIS A 66 -4.41 1.61 3.80
N TYR A 67 -5.49 2.26 4.21
CA TYR A 67 -5.98 3.51 3.61
C TYR A 67 -5.35 4.76 4.24
N ASP A 68 -4.65 4.62 5.37
CA ASP A 68 -4.04 5.71 6.14
C ASP A 68 -2.49 5.67 6.17
N HIS A 69 -1.86 4.58 5.74
CA HIS A 69 -0.41 4.43 5.66
C HIS A 69 0.02 3.47 4.54
N ILE A 70 1.27 3.59 4.09
CA ILE A 70 1.92 2.62 3.20
C ILE A 70 2.63 1.59 4.07
N HIS A 71 2.31 0.30 3.89
CA HIS A 71 3.12 -0.78 4.45
C HIS A 71 4.16 -1.24 3.45
N ILE A 72 5.39 -1.42 3.92
CA ILE A 72 6.54 -1.83 3.10
C ILE A 72 7.17 -3.03 3.77
N SER A 73 7.33 -4.11 3.02
CA SER A 73 8.14 -5.25 3.44
C SER A 73 9.37 -5.35 2.55
N MET A 74 10.48 -5.74 3.17
CA MET A 74 11.79 -5.86 2.55
C MET A 74 12.25 -7.33 2.59
N TYR A 75 13.29 -7.68 1.83
CA TYR A 75 13.97 -8.98 1.93
C TYR A 75 14.77 -9.12 3.22
#